data_AF-A0A099JXJ0-F1
#
_entry.id   AF-A0A099JXJ0-F1
#
_cell.length_a   1.000
_cell.length_b   1.000
_cell.length_c   1.000
_cell.angle_alpha   90.00
_cell.angle_beta   90.00
_cell.angle_gamma   90.00
#
_symmetry.space_group_name_H-M   'P 1'
#
loop_
_entity.id
_entity.type
_entity.pdbx_description
1 polymer ?
#
loop_
_entity_poly.entity_id
_entity_poly.type
_entity_poly.pdbx_seq_one_letter_code
_entity_poly.pdbx_strand_id
1 'polypeptide(L)'
;MAVRAIVISGDPVLHSPAALVENFDDELRTLVRDMFETMDAAPGVGLAATQVGVGLRLFTYSFEDDDEVVWRGVAINPELWITPVPAGHADEDELDEDEGCLSFPGERFPLRRAESAILHALDLEQKPFEIRADGWLARIFQHEFDHLDGTIYVDRLEHVYAKMAKKVTRKRGWGEPGLSWVPGVDNLEG
;
A
#
# COMPACT_ATOMS: atom_id res chain seq x y z
N MET A 1 3.26 -2.06 -20.48
CA MET A 1 1.91 -1.48 -20.46
C MET A 1 0.97 -2.65 -20.38
N ALA A 2 0.70 -3.02 -19.15
CA ALA A 2 -0.13 -4.13 -18.75
C ALA A 2 -0.57 -3.87 -17.31
N VAL A 3 -1.88 -3.97 -17.06
CA VAL A 3 -2.40 -4.11 -15.71
C VAL A 3 -1.93 -5.45 -15.14
N ARG A 4 -1.29 -5.41 -13.98
CA ARG A 4 -0.77 -6.58 -13.28
C ARG A 4 -1.82 -7.15 -12.33
N ALA A 5 -1.73 -8.45 -12.09
CA ALA A 5 -2.52 -9.07 -11.04
C ALA A 5 -2.04 -8.56 -9.67
N ILE A 6 -2.97 -8.18 -8.82
CA ILE A 6 -2.73 -7.81 -7.43
C ILE A 6 -2.87 -9.06 -6.56
N VAL A 7 -1.82 -9.34 -5.81
CA VAL A 7 -1.70 -10.48 -4.90
C VAL A 7 -2.60 -10.24 -3.68
N ILE A 8 -3.30 -11.30 -3.26
CA ILE A 8 -4.20 -11.29 -2.10
C ILE A 8 -3.46 -11.83 -0.86
N SER A 9 -3.85 -11.33 0.32
CA SER A 9 -3.34 -11.74 1.63
C SER A 9 -3.24 -13.27 1.78
N GLY A 10 -2.08 -13.72 2.25
CA GLY A 10 -1.71 -15.14 2.33
C GLY A 10 -0.47 -15.48 1.52
N ASP A 11 -0.16 -14.68 0.49
CA ASP A 11 1.07 -14.86 -0.28
C ASP A 11 2.32 -14.38 0.50
N PRO A 12 3.41 -15.18 0.53
CA PRO A 12 4.64 -14.82 1.25
C PRO A 12 5.27 -13.49 0.82
N VAL A 13 5.05 -13.05 -0.43
CA VAL A 13 5.60 -11.77 -0.92
C VAL A 13 5.05 -10.55 -0.16
N LEU A 14 3.82 -10.66 0.36
CA LEU A 14 3.19 -9.60 1.18
C LEU A 14 3.64 -9.62 2.64
N HIS A 15 4.26 -10.72 3.07
CA HIS A 15 4.64 -10.97 4.46
C HIS A 15 6.16 -11.16 4.65
N SER A 16 6.95 -10.69 3.69
CA SER A 16 8.41 -10.73 3.72
C SER A 16 8.96 -9.33 3.41
N PRO A 17 10.00 -8.85 4.12
CA PRO A 17 10.64 -7.59 3.79
C PRO A 17 11.16 -7.57 2.36
N ALA A 18 10.85 -6.50 1.62
CA ALA A 18 11.23 -6.32 0.24
C ALA A 18 12.72 -6.00 0.11
N ALA A 19 13.37 -6.53 -0.94
CA ALA A 19 14.77 -6.30 -1.22
C ALA A 19 15.01 -4.90 -1.80
N LEU A 20 16.16 -4.29 -1.49
CA LEU A 20 16.53 -3.01 -2.07
C LEU A 20 16.63 -3.10 -3.60
N VAL A 21 16.23 -2.03 -4.27
CA VAL A 21 16.47 -1.83 -5.69
C VAL A 21 17.91 -1.40 -5.90
N GLU A 22 18.71 -2.27 -6.53
CA GLU A 22 20.12 -1.99 -6.85
C GLU A 22 20.30 -1.58 -8.33
N ASN A 23 19.43 -2.05 -9.23
CA ASN A 23 19.52 -1.82 -10.66
C ASN A 23 18.40 -0.88 -11.14
N PHE A 24 18.78 0.24 -11.75
CA PHE A 24 17.86 1.26 -12.28
C PHE A 24 17.80 1.20 -13.81
N ASP A 25 17.33 0.06 -14.32
CA ASP A 25 17.28 -0.26 -15.73
C ASP A 25 15.86 -0.09 -16.34
N ASP A 26 15.70 -0.57 -17.57
CA ASP A 26 14.44 -0.54 -18.30
C ASP A 26 13.38 -1.51 -17.74
N GLU A 27 13.80 -2.56 -17.03
CA GLU A 27 12.87 -3.49 -16.37
C GLU A 27 12.22 -2.80 -15.17
N LEU A 28 13.00 -2.08 -14.35
CA LEU A 28 12.47 -1.24 -13.28
C LEU A 28 11.49 -0.18 -13.81
N ARG A 29 11.86 0.51 -14.90
CA ARG A 29 10.99 1.53 -15.53
C ARG A 29 9.67 0.93 -16.03
N THR A 30 9.74 -0.29 -16.55
CA THR A 30 8.55 -1.01 -17.00
C THR A 30 7.68 -1.43 -15.82
N LEU A 31 8.28 -1.95 -14.75
CA LEU A 31 7.57 -2.28 -13.52
C LEU A 31 6.83 -1.07 -12.95
N VAL A 32 7.50 0.07 -12.78
CA VAL A 32 6.89 1.29 -12.23
C VAL A 32 5.72 1.77 -13.10
N ARG A 33 5.88 1.75 -14.43
CA ARG A 33 4.80 2.10 -15.36
C ARG A 33 3.61 1.14 -15.25
N ASP A 34 3.86 -0.16 -15.22
CA ASP A 34 2.80 -1.17 -15.07
C ASP A 34 2.11 -1.03 -13.70
N MET A 35 2.83 -0.66 -12.64
CA MET A 35 2.26 -0.38 -11.32
C MET A 35 1.33 0.83 -11.33
N PHE A 36 1.72 1.92 -12.01
CA PHE A 36 0.81 3.06 -12.21
C PHE A 36 -0.46 2.66 -12.97
N GLU A 37 -0.34 1.91 -14.09
CA GLU A 37 -1.51 1.42 -14.83
C GLU A 37 -2.40 0.50 -13.97
N THR A 38 -1.79 -0.33 -13.13
CA THR A 38 -2.51 -1.24 -12.22
C THR A 38 -3.26 -0.47 -11.14
N MET A 39 -2.61 0.51 -10.52
CA MET A 39 -3.19 1.37 -9.49
C MET A 39 -4.35 2.21 -10.05
N ASP A 40 -4.17 2.80 -11.24
CA ASP A 40 -5.20 3.61 -11.90
C ASP A 40 -6.41 2.74 -12.31
N ALA A 41 -6.20 1.47 -12.64
CA ALA A 41 -7.28 0.51 -12.94
C ALA A 41 -7.97 -0.05 -11.68
N ALA A 42 -7.33 0.05 -10.51
CA ALA A 42 -7.77 -0.48 -9.22
C ALA A 42 -8.15 0.63 -8.23
N PRO A 43 -8.87 1.68 -8.69
CA PRO A 43 -8.88 3.08 -8.20
C PRO A 43 -8.10 3.36 -6.89
N GLY A 44 -6.82 3.00 -6.86
CA GLY A 44 -5.98 3.03 -5.66
C GLY A 44 -5.22 4.34 -5.56
N VAL A 45 -4.89 4.74 -4.33
CA VAL A 45 -4.07 5.94 -4.06
C VAL A 45 -2.58 5.61 -3.84
N GLY A 46 -2.26 4.33 -3.74
CA GLY A 46 -0.92 3.77 -3.60
C GLY A 46 -0.89 2.31 -4.05
N LEU A 47 0.31 1.85 -4.44
CA LEU A 47 0.56 0.45 -4.79
C LEU A 47 2.05 0.10 -4.58
N ALA A 48 2.32 -0.84 -3.69
CA ALA A 48 3.66 -1.37 -3.44
C ALA A 48 4.01 -2.50 -4.43
N ALA A 49 5.29 -2.65 -4.77
CA ALA A 49 5.73 -3.69 -5.72
C ALA A 49 5.42 -5.10 -5.22
N THR A 50 5.41 -5.32 -3.89
CA THR A 50 5.04 -6.60 -3.27
C THR A 50 3.60 -6.99 -3.62
N GLN A 51 2.70 -6.01 -3.78
CA GLN A 51 1.30 -6.25 -4.17
C GLN A 51 1.15 -6.75 -5.60
N VAL A 52 2.11 -6.49 -6.49
CA VAL A 52 2.13 -7.08 -7.84
C VAL A 52 3.09 -8.27 -7.94
N GLY A 53 3.42 -8.89 -6.81
CA GLY A 53 4.23 -10.10 -6.73
C GLY A 53 5.74 -9.87 -6.87
N VAL A 54 6.20 -8.62 -6.77
CA VAL A 54 7.61 -8.26 -6.93
C VAL A 54 8.19 -7.81 -5.60
N GLY A 55 9.08 -8.61 -5.01
CA GLY A 55 9.72 -8.34 -3.72
C GLY A 55 10.80 -7.25 -3.75
N LEU A 56 10.54 -6.11 -4.39
CA LEU A 56 11.44 -4.95 -4.47
C LEU A 56 10.92 -3.79 -3.61
N ARG A 57 11.85 -3.05 -3.01
CA ARG A 57 11.56 -1.98 -2.04
C ARG A 57 11.17 -0.69 -2.75
N LEU A 58 9.98 -0.66 -3.36
CA LEU A 58 9.41 0.53 -3.98
C LEU A 58 7.88 0.52 -3.98
N PHE A 59 7.28 1.70 -3.97
CA PHE A 59 5.84 1.89 -4.18
C PHE A 59 5.55 3.10 -5.06
N THR A 60 4.42 3.05 -5.75
CA THR A 60 3.82 4.20 -6.45
C THR A 60 2.74 4.83 -5.61
N TYR A 61 2.50 6.13 -5.76
CA TYR A 61 1.41 6.86 -5.12
C TYR A 61 0.79 7.85 -6.09
N SER A 62 -0.52 8.09 -5.96
CA SER A 62 -1.27 9.07 -6.72
C SER A 62 -2.47 9.54 -5.91
N PHE A 63 -2.42 10.76 -5.39
CA PHE A 63 -3.45 11.34 -4.53
C PHE A 63 -3.61 12.82 -4.84
N GLU A 64 -4.84 13.32 -4.89
CA GLU A 64 -5.15 14.74 -4.98
C GLU A 64 -5.71 15.16 -3.61
N ASP A 65 -5.07 16.14 -2.97
CA ASP A 65 -5.51 16.61 -1.66
C ASP A 65 -6.65 17.65 -1.77
N ASP A 66 -7.16 18.09 -0.62
CA ASP A 66 -8.28 19.03 -0.53
C ASP A 66 -7.96 20.43 -1.11
N ASP A 67 -6.66 20.74 -1.30
CA ASP A 67 -6.17 21.98 -1.92
C ASP A 67 -5.90 21.80 -3.44
N GLU A 68 -6.41 20.71 -4.04
CA GLU A 68 -6.24 20.34 -5.46
C GLU A 68 -4.77 20.10 -5.85
N VAL A 69 -3.89 19.80 -4.88
CA VAL A 69 -2.50 19.45 -5.16
C VAL A 69 -2.40 17.97 -5.51
N VAL A 70 -1.93 17.70 -6.72
CA VAL A 70 -1.72 16.34 -7.21
C VAL A 70 -0.35 15.80 -6.79
N TRP A 71 -0.37 14.85 -5.87
CA TRP A 71 0.77 14.07 -5.41
C TRP A 71 0.86 12.78 -6.21
N ARG A 72 1.75 12.73 -7.21
CA ARG A 72 1.98 11.49 -7.98
C ARG A 72 3.46 11.23 -8.18
N GLY A 73 3.90 10.02 -7.84
CA GLY A 73 5.30 9.64 -7.96
C GLY A 73 5.58 8.19 -7.59
N VAL A 74 6.86 7.84 -7.66
CA VAL A 74 7.38 6.55 -7.20
C VAL A 74 8.42 6.82 -6.12
N ALA A 75 8.36 6.06 -5.04
CA ALA A 75 9.35 6.08 -3.97
C ALA A 75 10.17 4.80 -4.03
N ILE A 76 11.43 4.89 -4.44
CA ILE A 76 12.35 3.75 -4.54
C ILE A 76 13.30 3.78 -3.35
N ASN A 77 13.50 2.61 -2.73
CA ASN A 77 14.26 2.43 -1.49
C ASN A 77 13.89 3.47 -0.41
N PRO A 78 12.58 3.65 -0.09
CA PRO A 78 12.18 4.67 0.84
C PRO A 78 12.66 4.40 2.28
N GLU A 79 12.89 5.48 3.00
CA GLU A 79 12.91 5.58 4.46
C GLU A 79 11.73 6.45 4.90
N LEU A 80 11.04 6.06 5.98
CA LEU A 80 9.88 6.78 6.50
C LEU A 80 10.08 7.12 7.96
N TRP A 81 9.98 8.42 8.29
CA TRP A 81 9.95 8.90 9.67
C TRP A 81 8.54 9.36 10.00
N ILE A 82 8.00 8.91 11.12
CA ILE A 82 6.63 9.22 11.53
C ILE A 82 6.61 9.86 12.91
N THR A 83 5.60 10.67 13.18
CA THR A 83 5.26 11.08 14.54
C THR A 83 4.75 9.87 15.35
N PRO A 84 4.75 9.95 16.70
CA PRO A 84 4.09 8.92 17.50
C PRO A 84 2.62 8.78 17.12
N VAL A 85 2.14 7.54 17.00
CA VAL A 85 0.71 7.26 16.78
C VAL A 85 -0.09 7.79 17.98
N PRO A 86 -1.18 8.53 17.77
CA PRO A 86 -2.01 9.03 18.87
C PRO A 86 -2.49 7.91 19.81
N ALA A 87 -2.53 8.21 21.11
CA ALA A 87 -3.00 7.25 22.12
C ALA A 87 -4.53 7.10 22.07
N GLY A 88 -5.04 5.89 22.29
CA GLY A 88 -6.48 5.57 22.22
C GLY A 88 -6.76 4.41 21.28
N HIS A 89 -8.05 4.13 21.06
CA HIS A 89 -8.54 3.07 20.19
C HIS A 89 -8.96 3.63 18.84
N ALA A 90 -8.86 2.82 17.78
CA ALA A 90 -9.39 3.17 16.48
C ALA A 90 -10.92 3.23 16.52
N ASP A 91 -11.50 4.32 16.03
CA ASP A 91 -12.93 4.59 16.03
C ASP A 91 -13.55 4.27 14.66
N GLU A 92 -14.63 3.49 14.66
CA GLU A 92 -15.37 3.15 13.43
C GLU A 92 -16.26 4.28 12.93
N ASP A 93 -16.56 5.26 13.79
CA ASP A 93 -17.32 6.46 13.42
C ASP A 93 -16.41 7.58 12.85
N GLU A 94 -15.08 7.45 12.97
CA GLU A 94 -14.09 8.37 12.40
C GLU A 94 -13.68 7.92 10.98
N LEU A 95 -14.28 8.54 9.96
CA LEU A 95 -14.07 8.18 8.55
C LEU A 95 -12.60 8.28 8.09
N ASP A 96 -11.81 9.15 8.71
CA ASP A 96 -10.38 9.33 8.45
C ASP A 96 -9.49 8.24 9.08
N GLU A 97 -10.07 7.36 9.92
CA GLU A 97 -9.44 6.17 10.45
C GLU A 97 -9.73 4.90 9.63
N ASP A 98 -10.67 4.93 8.69
CA ASP A 98 -11.07 3.77 7.89
C ASP A 98 -10.09 3.47 6.74
N GLU A 99 -9.38 2.34 6.82
CA GLU A 99 -8.32 1.95 5.89
C GLU A 99 -8.67 0.64 5.15
N GLY A 100 -8.37 0.60 3.86
CA GLY A 100 -8.52 -0.59 3.01
C GLY A 100 -7.21 -0.91 2.27
N CYS A 101 -7.17 -2.07 1.60
CA CYS A 101 -6.00 -2.50 0.84
C CYS A 101 -6.43 -3.34 -0.36
N LEU A 102 -5.82 -3.11 -1.53
CA LEU A 102 -6.07 -3.89 -2.74
C LEU A 102 -5.68 -5.38 -2.59
N SER A 103 -4.79 -5.69 -1.65
CA SER A 103 -4.41 -7.06 -1.29
C SER A 103 -5.33 -7.70 -0.25
N PHE A 104 -6.34 -6.99 0.24
CA PHE A 104 -7.43 -7.50 1.07
C PHE A 104 -8.75 -6.88 0.57
N PRO A 105 -9.18 -7.23 -0.65
CA PRO A 105 -10.09 -6.40 -1.44
C PRO A 105 -11.51 -6.34 -0.89
N GLY A 106 -12.14 -5.17 -1.01
CA GLY A 106 -13.55 -4.95 -0.65
C GLY A 106 -13.85 -4.92 0.85
N GLU A 107 -12.83 -4.82 1.71
CA GLU A 107 -13.00 -4.70 3.16
C GLU A 107 -12.15 -3.55 3.67
N ARG A 108 -12.72 -2.80 4.62
CA ARG A 108 -12.08 -1.68 5.27
C ARG A 108 -12.30 -1.79 6.78
N PHE A 109 -11.27 -1.43 7.55
CA PHE A 109 -11.36 -1.44 9.01
C PHE A 109 -10.67 -0.21 9.60
N PRO A 110 -11.14 0.27 10.76
CA PRO A 110 -10.48 1.35 11.48
C PRO A 110 -9.04 0.98 11.88
N LEU A 111 -8.10 1.86 11.53
CA LEU A 111 -6.69 1.74 11.87
C LEU A 111 -6.09 3.12 12.13
N ARG A 112 -5.55 3.31 13.34
CA ARG A 112 -4.84 4.54 13.69
C ARG A 112 -3.47 4.60 13.04
N ARG A 113 -3.14 5.80 12.54
CA ARG A 113 -1.86 6.12 11.92
C ARG A 113 -1.25 7.32 12.61
N ALA A 114 0.05 7.50 12.42
CA ALA A 114 0.69 8.76 12.79
C ALA A 114 0.12 9.89 11.93
N GLU A 115 -0.09 11.07 12.52
CA GLU A 115 -0.66 12.23 11.83
C GLU A 115 0.28 12.82 10.78
N SER A 116 1.59 12.60 10.92
CA SER A 116 2.59 13.16 10.00
C SER A 116 3.70 12.16 9.71
N ALA A 117 4.22 12.25 8.49
CA ALA A 117 5.32 11.45 8.01
C ALA A 117 6.30 12.28 7.17
N ILE A 118 7.57 11.91 7.18
CA ILE A 118 8.60 12.40 6.26
C ILE A 118 9.10 11.21 5.46
N LEU A 119 8.86 11.25 4.15
CA LEU A 119 9.29 10.23 3.20
C LEU A 119 10.59 10.68 2.54
N HIS A 120 11.65 9.90 2.70
CA HIS A 120 12.91 10.05 1.96
C HIS A 120 13.01 8.91 0.96
N ALA A 121 13.26 9.19 -0.31
CA ALA A 121 13.34 8.15 -1.33
C ALA A 121 14.18 8.59 -2.54
N LEU A 122 14.42 7.65 -3.45
CA LEU A 122 15.00 7.89 -4.77
C LEU A 122 13.89 7.87 -5.83
N ASP A 123 14.05 8.68 -6.87
CA ASP A 123 13.26 8.59 -8.11
C ASP A 123 13.91 7.63 -9.13
N LEU A 124 13.32 7.50 -10.32
CA LEU A 124 13.82 6.63 -11.40
C LEU A 124 15.19 7.05 -11.94
N GLU A 125 15.57 8.31 -11.74
CA GLU A 125 16.86 8.90 -12.10
C GLU A 125 17.89 8.80 -10.97
N GLN A 126 17.56 8.08 -9.89
CA GLN A 126 18.38 7.95 -8.67
C GLN A 126 18.61 9.28 -7.94
N LYS A 127 17.78 10.28 -8.19
CA LYS A 127 17.86 11.55 -7.48
C LYS A 127 17.09 11.42 -6.16
N PRO A 128 17.72 11.79 -5.02
CA PRO A 128 17.05 11.78 -3.74
C PRO A 128 16.02 12.89 -3.67
N PHE A 129 14.89 12.60 -3.02
CA PHE A 129 13.86 13.57 -2.70
C PHE A 129 13.30 13.33 -1.30
N GLU A 130 12.65 14.36 -0.76
CA GLU A 130 11.99 14.37 0.54
C GLU A 130 10.58 14.93 0.36
N ILE A 131 9.58 14.27 0.96
CA ILE A 131 8.21 14.78 1.06
C ILE A 131 7.82 14.79 2.54
N ARG A 132 7.43 15.96 3.04
CA ARG A 132 6.73 16.08 4.32
C ARG A 132 5.25 15.97 4.04
N ALA A 133 4.60 15.03 4.71
CA ALA A 133 3.19 14.72 4.54
C ALA A 133 2.48 14.75 5.89
N ASP A 134 1.24 15.18 5.88
CA ASP A 134 0.28 15.07 6.97
C ASP A 134 -1.03 14.46 6.46
N GLY A 135 -1.93 14.16 7.39
CA GLY A 135 -3.27 13.65 7.08
C GLY A 135 -3.26 12.41 6.18
N TRP A 136 -4.05 12.45 5.12
CA TRP A 136 -4.25 11.29 4.25
C TRP A 136 -2.98 10.88 3.49
N LEU A 137 -2.17 11.84 3.04
CA LEU A 137 -0.92 11.54 2.36
C LEU A 137 0.08 10.84 3.30
N ALA A 138 0.13 11.25 4.57
CA ALA A 138 0.93 10.56 5.58
C ALA A 138 0.44 9.12 5.82
N ARG A 139 -0.87 8.89 5.81
CA ARG A 139 -1.47 7.55 5.90
C ARG A 139 -1.09 6.68 4.70
N ILE A 140 -1.18 7.21 3.48
CA ILE A 140 -0.77 6.49 2.26
C ILE A 140 0.68 6.04 2.39
N PHE A 141 1.61 6.95 2.74
CA PHE A 141 3.02 6.57 2.87
C PHE A 141 3.27 5.52 3.96
N GLN A 142 2.57 5.59 5.09
CA GLN A 142 2.65 4.56 6.13
C GLN A 142 2.13 3.20 5.63
N HIS A 143 1.03 3.19 4.89
CA HIS A 143 0.44 1.97 4.31
C HIS A 143 1.40 1.32 3.31
N GLU A 144 1.87 2.10 2.34
CA GLU A 144 2.76 1.57 1.30
C GLU A 144 4.11 1.15 1.86
N PHE A 145 4.62 1.85 2.89
CA PHE A 145 5.86 1.47 3.55
C PHE A 145 5.72 0.16 4.34
N ASP A 146 4.60 -0.06 5.05
CA ASP A 146 4.34 -1.33 5.74
C ASP A 146 4.41 -2.51 4.76
N HIS A 147 3.85 -2.36 3.55
CA HIS A 147 3.93 -3.38 2.50
C HIS A 147 5.37 -3.75 2.13
N LEU A 148 6.30 -2.80 2.19
CA LEU A 148 7.72 -3.04 1.92
C LEU A 148 8.43 -3.73 3.08
N ASP A 149 7.89 -3.64 4.29
CA ASP A 149 8.37 -4.33 5.47
C ASP A 149 7.68 -5.70 5.67
N GLY A 150 6.82 -6.11 4.73
CA GLY A 150 6.10 -7.37 4.79
C GLY A 150 4.95 -7.35 5.80
N THR A 151 4.31 -6.20 5.96
CA THR A 151 3.14 -6.02 6.82
C THR A 151 2.00 -5.45 5.98
N ILE A 152 0.80 -5.98 6.13
CA ILE A 152 -0.40 -5.38 5.53
C ILE A 152 -1.31 -4.83 6.63
N TYR A 153 -2.21 -3.89 6.30
CA TYR A 153 -2.97 -3.17 7.33
C TYR A 153 -3.75 -4.10 8.30
N VAL A 154 -4.25 -5.25 7.82
CA VAL A 154 -4.97 -6.23 8.64
C VAL A 154 -4.10 -6.86 9.75
N ASP A 155 -2.77 -6.81 9.61
CA ASP A 155 -1.82 -7.28 10.63
C ASP A 155 -1.66 -6.28 11.79
N ARG A 156 -2.01 -5.00 11.56
CA ARG A 156 -1.90 -3.90 12.55
C ARG A 156 -3.20 -3.65 13.30
N LEU A 157 -4.29 -4.30 12.90
CA LEU A 157 -5.61 -4.08 13.47
C LEU A 157 -5.70 -4.44 14.95
N GLU A 158 -6.50 -3.66 15.67
CA GLU A 158 -6.88 -3.99 17.03
C GLU A 158 -7.66 -5.31 17.09
N HIS A 159 -7.65 -5.95 18.26
CA HIS A 159 -8.16 -7.31 18.43
C HIS A 159 -9.60 -7.53 17.95
N VAL A 160 -10.47 -6.51 18.04
CA VAL A 160 -11.86 -6.58 17.56
C VAL A 160 -11.88 -6.69 16.03
N TYR A 161 -11.23 -5.77 15.32
CA TYR A 161 -11.18 -5.74 13.86
C TYR A 161 -10.32 -6.88 13.29
N ALA A 162 -9.24 -7.26 13.97
CA ALA A 162 -8.43 -8.43 13.59
C ALA A 162 -9.25 -9.74 13.61
N LYS A 163 -10.21 -9.89 14.54
CA LYS A 163 -11.15 -11.02 14.54
C LYS A 163 -12.10 -10.98 13.35
N MET A 164 -12.56 -9.79 12.95
CA MET A 164 -13.39 -9.61 11.77
C MET A 164 -12.62 -9.96 10.49
N ALA A 165 -11.42 -9.40 10.31
CA ALA A 165 -10.53 -9.71 9.20
C ALA A 165 -10.24 -11.22 9.07
N LYS A 166 -9.97 -11.91 10.19
CA LYS A 166 -9.81 -13.39 10.20
C LYS A 166 -11.07 -14.13 9.76
N LYS A 167 -12.26 -13.65 10.14
CA LYS A 167 -13.53 -14.24 9.70
C LYS A 167 -13.74 -14.05 8.19
N VAL A 168 -13.39 -12.89 7.66
CA VAL A 168 -13.42 -12.62 6.21
C VAL A 168 -12.44 -13.51 5.48
N THR A 169 -11.18 -13.56 5.93
CA THR A 169 -10.11 -14.41 5.37
C THR A 169 -10.60 -15.85 5.19
N ARG A 170 -11.15 -16.45 6.26
CA ARG A 170 -11.70 -17.81 6.21
C ARG A 170 -12.90 -17.94 5.27
N LYS A 171 -13.80 -16.95 5.22
CA LYS A 171 -14.99 -16.98 4.36
C LYS A 171 -14.63 -16.88 2.88
N ARG A 172 -13.61 -16.09 2.55
CA ARG A 172 -13.12 -15.86 1.18
C ARG A 172 -12.12 -16.92 0.71
N GLY A 173 -11.61 -17.76 1.63
CA GLY A 173 -10.56 -18.73 1.33
C GLY A 173 -9.20 -18.07 1.09
N TRP A 174 -8.97 -16.89 1.68
CA TRP A 174 -7.67 -16.21 1.67
C TRP A 174 -6.75 -16.74 2.77
N GLY A 175 -5.52 -16.24 2.83
CA GLY A 175 -4.50 -16.71 3.77
C GLY A 175 -3.67 -17.89 3.25
N GLU A 176 -3.82 -18.22 1.96
CA GLU A 176 -3.00 -19.20 1.25
C GLU A 176 -2.25 -18.52 0.08
N PRO A 177 -1.05 -19.01 -0.30
CA PRO A 177 -0.29 -18.44 -1.41
C PRO A 177 -0.97 -18.59 -2.78
N GLY A 178 -0.58 -17.73 -3.73
CA GLY A 178 -0.99 -17.86 -5.13
C GLY A 178 -2.38 -17.30 -5.48
N LEU A 179 -3.03 -16.60 -4.55
CA LEU A 179 -4.28 -15.89 -4.79
C LEU A 179 -3.99 -14.48 -5.31
N SER A 180 -4.65 -14.10 -6.40
CA SER A 180 -4.56 -12.78 -6.99
C SER A 180 -5.82 -12.43 -7.77
N TRP A 181 -5.96 -11.16 -8.14
CA TRP A 181 -7.03 -10.65 -8.99
C TRP A 181 -6.50 -9.59 -9.94
N VAL A 182 -7.15 -9.39 -11.09
CA VAL A 182 -6.72 -8.46 -12.13
C VAL A 182 -7.68 -7.28 -12.22
N PRO A 183 -7.26 -6.06 -11.85
CA PRO A 183 -8.09 -4.86 -12.00
C PRO A 183 -8.58 -4.66 -13.44
N GLY A 184 -9.83 -4.23 -13.58
CA GLY A 184 -10.50 -4.08 -14.90
C GLY A 184 -10.94 -5.39 -15.55
N VAL A 185 -10.61 -6.56 -14.98
CA VAL A 185 -11.11 -7.88 -15.40
C VAL A 185 -11.97 -8.50 -14.32
N ASP A 186 -11.44 -8.59 -13.10
CA ASP A 186 -12.15 -9.06 -11.92
C ASP A 186 -12.82 -7.89 -11.18
N ASN A 187 -13.97 -8.14 -10.55
CA ASN A 187 -14.65 -7.14 -9.70
C ASN A 187 -14.64 -7.57 -8.23
N LEU A 188 -13.58 -7.21 -7.51
CA LEU A 188 -13.43 -7.48 -6.07
C LEU A 188 -13.45 -6.23 -5.18
N GLU A 189 -13.35 -5.04 -5.77
CA GLU A 189 -13.42 -3.74 -5.06
C GLU A 189 -14.85 -3.20 -4.94
N GLY A 190 -15.83 -3.75 -5.68
CA GLY A 190 -17.25 -3.36 -5.62
C GLY A 190 -17.74 -2.72 -6.90
#